data_AF-A0A3N5W253-F1
#
_entry.id   AF-A0A3N5W253-F1
#
_cell.length_a   1.000
_cell.length_b   1.000
_cell.length_c   1.000
_cell.angle_alpha   90.00
_cell.angle_beta   90.00
_cell.angle_gamma   90.00
#
_symmetry.space_group_name_H-M   'P 1'
#
loop_
_entity.id
_entity.type
_entity.pdbx_description
1 polymer ?
#
loop_
_entity_poly.entity_id
_entity_poly.type
_entity_poly.pdbx_seq_one_letter_code
_entity_poly.pdbx_strand_id
1 'polypeptide(L)'
;HWLPPDHFQESPVGMVAHRTSPTNIGLLITSTLAAYDLGYLDLLSLATRLSATFETFERLERYQGHFLNWYDTVTLQPLNPRYVSTVDSGNLAANLIITAQACHEMATAPIFRWALWQGYLDTLSILSDTLRDLRERTESAATKRSRKLSVDRLPVSILREVHPPAAQDRQTTQPSLQQVLAPMVEIEREINQMVTAIKTARDDFGKWYDIYQKASGPFWQEISNHLLKLITAGRAEFDLETLRGLQRIASQIELQHMAVQRTIDELAPWIPLLHNPPEAFQESPYHEYLDLLRATLPYGPLLGKIRQHIETARPYLEKLKQRLSSGAALGHERSIGEAAGTQPLNSSPDAIEWVERLDQALDHAGSRAAALLSGFSQLSDSAGRYVREMDFRFLYNANRRVFHIGYNMDAGQLDQNYYDLLASEARITSLIAIAHDVVPQSHWLQLARPVTSVAGMRALLSWSATMFEYLMPPLFVNSYHGTLLTESARAAVAHQIAYGRSNSVPWGISESGFYRFDANQNYQYRAFGVPGLGFKRGLGDDLVIAPYASLMAVCYNAEAVIHNVRDLIKHEALGLYGFYEAIDFTSERMLVGQTSALVREYMSHHQGMILL
;
A
#
# COMPACT_ATOMS: atom_id res chain seq x y z
N HIS A 1 8.96 1.35 -17.00
CA HIS A 1 10.20 1.78 -16.34
C HIS A 1 10.09 1.94 -14.81
N TRP A 2 9.18 1.23 -14.12
CA TRP A 2 9.03 1.38 -12.65
C TRP A 2 8.87 2.83 -12.15
N LEU A 3 8.31 3.69 -13.01
CA LEU A 3 7.92 5.06 -12.71
C LEU A 3 6.39 5.13 -12.73
N PRO A 4 5.78 5.91 -11.84
CA PRO A 4 4.34 6.08 -11.86
C PRO A 4 3.97 6.99 -13.04
N PRO A 5 2.84 6.76 -13.74
CA PRO A 5 2.28 7.78 -14.63
C PRO A 5 1.88 9.00 -13.80
N ASP A 6 1.48 10.08 -14.46
CA ASP A 6 0.96 11.27 -13.78
C ASP A 6 -0.42 10.99 -13.20
N HIS A 7 -1.27 10.41 -14.04
CA HIS A 7 -2.57 9.91 -13.67
C HIS A 7 -3.02 8.76 -14.57
N PHE A 8 -4.00 8.02 -14.08
CA PHE A 8 -4.81 7.10 -14.87
C PHE A 8 -6.26 7.60 -14.86
N GLN A 9 -6.81 7.87 -16.04
CA GLN A 9 -8.21 8.23 -16.22
C GLN A 9 -9.01 6.99 -16.63
N GLU A 10 -9.91 6.53 -15.77
CA GLU A 10 -10.71 5.33 -15.99
C GLU A 10 -11.82 5.58 -17.03
N SER A 11 -12.44 6.76 -17.00
CA SER A 11 -13.57 7.13 -17.85
C SER A 11 -13.42 8.57 -18.36
N PRO A 12 -13.80 8.90 -19.61
CA PRO A 12 -14.56 8.06 -20.55
C PRO A 12 -13.75 7.09 -21.43
N VAL A 13 -12.45 7.31 -21.62
CA VAL A 13 -11.67 6.59 -22.66
C VAL A 13 -10.69 5.53 -22.11
N GLY A 14 -10.44 5.49 -20.80
CA GLY A 14 -9.43 4.60 -20.21
C GLY A 14 -8.01 4.96 -20.67
N MET A 15 -7.41 6.01 -20.12
CA MET A 15 -6.14 6.56 -20.57
C MET A 15 -5.10 6.62 -19.45
N VAL A 16 -3.87 6.18 -19.75
CA VAL A 16 -2.70 6.40 -18.91
C VAL A 16 -1.95 7.63 -19.41
N ALA A 17 -1.75 8.63 -18.54
CA ALA A 17 -0.90 9.77 -18.86
C ALA A 17 0.58 9.39 -18.71
N HIS A 18 1.22 9.06 -19.83
CA HIS A 18 2.62 8.59 -19.91
C HIS A 18 3.67 9.69 -19.64
N ARG A 19 3.47 10.48 -18.59
CA ARG A 19 4.43 11.44 -18.06
C ARG A 19 4.56 11.28 -16.56
N THR A 20 5.64 11.75 -15.95
CA THR A 20 5.83 11.72 -14.50
C THR A 20 6.65 12.90 -14.03
N SER A 21 6.54 13.25 -12.76
CA SER A 21 7.24 14.36 -12.12
C SER A 21 8.09 13.89 -10.95
N PRO A 22 9.07 14.69 -10.49
CA PRO A 22 9.86 14.36 -9.31
C PRO A 22 8.99 14.12 -8.07
N THR A 23 7.90 14.87 -7.90
CA THR A 23 6.92 14.65 -6.83
C THR A 23 6.21 13.29 -6.96
N ASN A 24 5.73 12.94 -8.17
CA ASN A 24 5.09 11.64 -8.40
C ASN A 24 6.05 10.48 -8.08
N ILE A 25 7.31 10.57 -8.52
CA ILE A 25 8.27 9.50 -8.28
C ILE A 25 8.67 9.43 -6.80
N GLY A 26 8.89 10.58 -6.15
CA GLY A 26 9.17 10.63 -4.72
C GLY A 26 8.07 9.95 -3.90
N LEU A 27 6.80 10.26 -4.19
CA LEU A 27 5.66 9.66 -3.53
C LEU A 27 5.45 8.19 -3.88
N LEU A 28 5.83 7.71 -5.07
CA LEU A 28 5.87 6.26 -5.35
C LEU A 28 6.87 5.55 -4.42
N ILE A 29 8.04 6.12 -4.21
CA ILE A 29 9.10 5.51 -3.39
C ILE A 29 8.65 5.43 -1.93
N THR A 30 8.15 6.53 -1.36
CA THR A 30 7.70 6.55 0.04
C THR A 30 6.40 5.79 0.27
N SER A 31 5.45 5.82 -0.66
CA SER A 31 4.26 4.96 -0.55
C SER A 31 4.60 3.47 -0.68
N THR A 32 5.68 3.13 -1.39
CA THR A 32 6.21 1.75 -1.42
C THR A 32 6.79 1.35 -0.06
N LEU A 33 7.45 2.26 0.65
CA LEU A 33 7.87 2.06 2.04
C LEU A 33 6.67 1.95 3.00
N ALA A 34 5.67 2.82 2.86
CA ALA A 34 4.44 2.76 3.65
C ALA A 34 3.69 1.43 3.42
N ALA A 35 3.61 0.96 2.17
CA ALA A 35 3.01 -0.34 1.84
C ALA A 35 3.79 -1.50 2.47
N TYR A 36 5.12 -1.39 2.57
CA TYR A 36 5.91 -2.30 3.40
C TYR A 36 5.47 -2.17 4.86
N ASP A 37 5.52 -1.00 5.49
CA ASP A 37 5.18 -0.83 6.91
C ASP A 37 3.77 -1.26 7.32
N LEU A 38 2.79 -1.11 6.42
CA LEU A 38 1.42 -1.59 6.59
C LEU A 38 1.26 -3.10 6.35
N GLY A 39 2.29 -3.76 5.80
CA GLY A 39 2.32 -5.21 5.55
C GLY A 39 1.67 -5.66 4.26
N TYR A 40 1.44 -4.74 3.32
CA TYR A 40 0.96 -5.04 1.97
C TYR A 40 2.10 -5.48 1.04
N LEU A 41 3.36 -5.29 1.46
CA LEU A 41 4.55 -5.65 0.72
C LEU A 41 5.58 -6.34 1.62
N ASP A 42 6.20 -7.42 1.12
CA ASP A 42 7.32 -8.09 1.79
C ASP A 42 8.67 -7.43 1.49
N LEU A 43 9.70 -7.84 2.24
CA LEU A 43 11.05 -7.26 2.15
C LEU A 43 11.70 -7.46 0.77
N LEU A 44 11.52 -8.62 0.14
CA LEU A 44 12.12 -8.92 -1.17
C LEU A 44 11.43 -8.09 -2.26
N SER A 45 10.11 -7.95 -2.19
CA SER A 45 9.35 -7.11 -3.11
C SER A 45 9.65 -5.63 -2.90
N LEU A 46 9.89 -5.18 -1.65
CA LEU A 46 10.38 -3.83 -1.36
C LEU A 46 11.73 -3.57 -2.04
N ALA A 47 12.72 -4.43 -1.79
CA ALA A 47 14.05 -4.31 -2.39
C ALA A 47 13.97 -4.25 -3.91
N THR A 48 13.17 -5.13 -4.53
CA THR A 48 13.00 -5.18 -5.98
C THR A 48 12.43 -3.87 -6.54
N ARG A 49 11.35 -3.35 -5.93
CA ARG A 49 10.71 -2.11 -6.38
C ARG A 49 11.65 -0.91 -6.26
N LEU A 50 12.31 -0.77 -5.12
CA LEU A 50 13.24 0.34 -4.89
C LEU A 50 14.43 0.28 -5.86
N SER A 51 15.09 -0.88 -5.98
CA SER A 51 16.21 -1.06 -6.90
C SER A 51 15.82 -0.74 -8.35
N ALA A 52 14.69 -1.25 -8.84
CA ALA A 52 14.26 -1.02 -10.21
C ALA A 52 13.90 0.46 -10.49
N THR A 53 13.32 1.17 -9.51
CA THR A 53 13.09 2.62 -9.62
C THR A 53 14.41 3.40 -9.62
N PHE A 54 15.37 3.05 -8.76
CA PHE A 54 16.68 3.72 -8.69
C PHE A 54 17.56 3.45 -9.93
N GLU A 55 17.52 2.25 -10.51
CA GLU A 55 18.14 1.96 -11.81
C GLU A 55 17.58 2.87 -12.91
N THR A 56 16.30 3.23 -12.83
CA THR A 56 15.68 4.17 -13.77
C THR A 56 16.14 5.61 -13.49
N PHE A 57 16.33 6.01 -12.22
CA PHE A 57 16.85 7.33 -11.85
C PHE A 57 18.21 7.64 -12.49
N GLU A 58 19.11 6.65 -12.56
CA GLU A 58 20.42 6.84 -13.17
C GLU A 58 20.34 7.28 -14.63
N ARG A 59 19.27 6.90 -15.32
CA ARG A 59 19.06 7.15 -16.76
C ARG A 59 18.34 8.46 -17.05
N LEU A 60 17.78 9.14 -16.05
CA LEU A 60 17.05 10.40 -16.24
C LEU A 60 18.02 11.58 -16.41
N GLU A 61 17.76 12.42 -17.42
CA GLU A 61 18.47 13.69 -17.62
C GLU A 61 18.27 14.58 -16.40
N ARG A 62 19.33 15.23 -15.93
CA ARG A 62 19.31 16.12 -14.76
C ARG A 62 20.02 17.43 -15.10
N TYR A 63 19.67 18.50 -14.39
CA TYR A 63 20.33 19.80 -14.52
C TYR A 63 20.72 20.34 -13.15
N GLN A 64 22.00 20.64 -12.95
CA GLN A 64 22.55 21.07 -11.64
C GLN A 64 22.16 20.09 -10.50
N GLY A 65 22.15 18.79 -10.80
CA GLY A 65 21.71 17.72 -9.89
C GLY A 65 20.19 17.59 -9.70
N HIS A 66 19.39 18.54 -10.19
CA HIS A 66 17.93 18.46 -10.13
C HIS A 66 17.35 17.57 -11.23
N PHE A 67 16.31 16.83 -10.87
CA PHE A 67 15.42 16.19 -11.84
C PHE A 67 14.51 17.25 -12.45
N LEU A 68 14.17 17.06 -13.73
CA LEU A 68 13.31 17.95 -14.50
C LEU A 68 11.84 17.67 -14.16
N ASN A 69 10.99 18.68 -14.33
CA ASN A 69 9.60 18.67 -13.91
C ASN A 69 8.78 17.54 -14.56
N TRP A 70 9.05 17.23 -15.83
CA TRP A 70 8.31 16.21 -16.54
C TRP A 70 9.21 15.30 -17.37
N TYR A 71 9.02 13.99 -17.23
CA TYR A 71 9.60 12.95 -18.07
C TYR A 71 8.52 12.09 -18.70
N ASP A 72 8.71 11.67 -19.94
CA ASP A 72 7.90 10.63 -20.56
C ASP A 72 8.23 9.26 -19.93
N THR A 73 7.21 8.52 -19.47
CA THR A 73 7.43 7.26 -18.71
C THR A 73 7.81 6.06 -19.57
N VAL A 74 7.80 6.22 -20.90
CA VAL A 74 8.14 5.17 -21.88
C VAL A 74 9.53 5.39 -22.46
N THR A 75 9.88 6.63 -22.79
CA THR A 75 11.14 7.00 -23.45
C THR A 75 12.19 7.54 -22.47
N LEU A 76 11.78 7.91 -21.26
CA LEU A 76 12.59 8.57 -20.23
C LEU A 76 13.14 9.95 -20.63
N GLN A 77 12.68 10.50 -21.77
CA GLN A 77 13.07 11.82 -22.22
C GLN A 77 12.33 12.90 -21.42
N PRO A 78 12.98 14.02 -21.09
CA PRO A 78 12.28 15.13 -20.49
C PRO A 78 11.30 15.76 -21.49
N LEU A 79 10.15 16.21 -20.99
CA LEU A 79 9.16 16.92 -21.80
C LEU A 79 9.51 18.40 -21.92
N ASN A 80 9.16 18.99 -23.06
CA ASN A 80 9.36 20.42 -23.28
C ASN A 80 8.18 21.25 -22.70
N PRO A 81 8.45 22.45 -22.16
CA PRO A 81 9.78 23.01 -21.91
C PRO A 81 10.51 22.28 -20.77
N ARG A 82 11.81 22.05 -20.93
CA ARG A 82 12.65 21.49 -19.88
C ARG A 82 12.74 22.49 -18.73
N TYR A 83 12.31 22.05 -17.55
CA TYR A 83 12.07 22.94 -16.42
C TYR A 83 12.53 22.30 -15.12
N VAL A 84 13.20 23.05 -14.27
CA VAL A 84 13.52 22.66 -12.88
C VAL A 84 12.56 23.37 -11.94
N SER A 85 11.77 22.59 -11.20
CA SER A 85 10.80 23.09 -10.22
C SER A 85 11.41 23.07 -8.81
N THR A 86 11.33 24.20 -8.10
CA THR A 86 11.83 24.32 -6.72
C THR A 86 11.06 23.40 -5.77
N VAL A 87 9.73 23.33 -5.92
CA VAL A 87 8.86 22.50 -5.08
C VAL A 87 9.05 21.03 -5.38
N ASP A 88 9.04 20.63 -6.66
CA ASP A 88 9.19 19.21 -7.00
C ASP A 88 10.57 18.67 -6.59
N SER A 89 11.60 19.50 -6.70
CA SER A 89 12.94 19.16 -6.21
C SER A 89 12.97 18.95 -4.70
N GLY A 90 12.35 19.84 -3.92
CA GLY A 90 12.28 19.70 -2.46
C GLY A 90 11.44 18.51 -2.02
N ASN A 91 10.31 18.27 -2.69
CA ASN A 91 9.47 17.10 -2.45
C ASN A 91 10.26 15.81 -2.71
N LEU A 92 10.93 15.71 -3.86
CA LEU A 92 11.76 14.55 -4.17
C LEU A 92 12.90 14.39 -3.14
N ALA A 93 13.57 15.48 -2.78
CA ALA A 93 14.63 15.45 -1.77
C ALA A 93 14.13 14.92 -0.42
N ALA A 94 12.96 15.35 0.05
CA ALA A 94 12.34 14.84 1.28
C ALA A 94 12.08 13.33 1.21
N ASN A 95 11.49 12.87 0.11
CA ASN A 95 11.23 11.44 -0.12
C ASN A 95 12.54 10.62 -0.17
N LEU A 96 13.59 11.15 -0.78
CA LEU A 96 14.91 10.51 -0.83
C LEU A 96 15.59 10.44 0.54
N ILE A 97 15.46 11.48 1.39
CA ILE A 97 15.97 11.45 2.76
C ILE A 97 15.27 10.33 3.56
N ILE A 98 13.93 10.24 3.49
CA ILE A 98 13.16 9.17 4.13
C ILE A 98 13.63 7.80 3.60
N THR A 99 13.80 7.68 2.29
CA THR A 99 14.24 6.43 1.66
C THR A 99 15.63 6.01 2.13
N ALA A 100 16.56 6.96 2.23
CA ALA A 100 17.91 6.70 2.70
C ALA A 100 17.90 6.15 4.13
N GLN A 101 17.12 6.79 5.01
CA GLN A 101 16.98 6.37 6.40
C GLN A 101 16.30 5.01 6.52
N ALA A 102 15.19 4.79 5.80
CA ALA A 102 14.49 3.51 5.81
C ALA A 102 15.39 2.37 5.33
N CYS A 103 16.14 2.56 4.23
CA CYS A 103 17.08 1.54 3.74
C CYS A 103 18.20 1.24 4.75
N HIS A 104 18.68 2.25 5.49
CA HIS A 104 19.67 2.07 6.54
C HIS A 104 19.15 1.20 7.69
N GLU A 105 17.89 1.37 8.08
CA GLU A 105 17.26 0.65 9.18
C GLU A 105 16.94 -0.82 8.85
N MET A 106 16.90 -1.20 7.56
CA MET A 106 16.55 -2.57 7.12
C MET A 106 17.42 -3.66 7.74
N ALA A 107 18.69 -3.37 8.06
CA ALA A 107 19.57 -4.33 8.73
C ALA A 107 19.05 -4.77 10.12
N THR A 108 18.29 -3.90 10.78
CA THR A 108 17.70 -4.15 12.10
C THR A 108 16.25 -4.61 12.05
N ALA A 109 15.66 -4.71 10.84
CA ALA A 109 14.31 -5.19 10.67
C ALA A 109 14.22 -6.72 10.80
N PRO A 110 13.21 -7.26 11.50
CA PRO A 110 12.91 -8.68 11.43
C PRO A 110 12.37 -9.04 10.04
N ILE A 111 12.80 -10.19 9.50
CA ILE A 111 12.35 -10.62 8.16
C ILE A 111 10.86 -10.98 8.13
N PHE A 112 10.32 -11.45 9.25
CA PHE A 112 8.89 -11.63 9.47
C PHE A 112 8.39 -10.58 10.45
N ARG A 113 7.49 -9.72 9.98
CA ARG A 113 6.92 -8.63 10.79
C ARG A 113 5.46 -8.90 11.07
N TRP A 114 4.97 -8.47 12.23
CA TRP A 114 3.55 -8.50 12.55
C TRP A 114 2.71 -7.75 11.49
N ALA A 115 3.28 -6.72 10.87
CA ALA A 115 2.67 -6.00 9.76
C ALA A 115 2.18 -6.96 8.65
N LEU A 116 2.93 -8.00 8.28
CA LEU A 116 2.50 -8.95 7.24
C LEU A 116 1.19 -9.67 7.63
N TRP A 117 1.04 -10.02 8.91
CA TRP A 117 -0.22 -10.54 9.43
C TRP A 117 -1.32 -9.48 9.43
N GLN A 118 -0.99 -8.24 9.80
CA GLN A 118 -1.95 -7.14 9.74
C GLN A 118 -2.48 -6.94 8.31
N GLY A 119 -1.61 -6.90 7.30
CA GLY A 119 -2.01 -6.77 5.91
C GLY A 119 -2.84 -7.96 5.39
N TYR A 120 -2.55 -9.17 5.87
CA TYR A 120 -3.37 -10.36 5.59
C TYR A 120 -4.75 -10.26 6.25
N LEU A 121 -4.81 -9.83 7.51
CA LEU A 121 -6.06 -9.61 8.24
C LEU A 121 -6.91 -8.51 7.61
N ASP A 122 -6.30 -7.43 7.11
CA ASP A 122 -7.00 -6.38 6.37
C ASP A 122 -7.65 -6.94 5.10
N THR A 123 -6.93 -7.80 4.37
CA THR A 123 -7.45 -8.43 3.14
C THR A 123 -8.59 -9.41 3.45
N LEU A 124 -8.49 -10.19 4.54
CA LEU A 124 -9.58 -11.03 5.03
C LEU A 124 -10.79 -10.19 5.49
N SER A 125 -10.57 -9.02 6.10
CA SER A 125 -11.64 -8.09 6.47
C SER A 125 -12.38 -7.59 5.23
N ILE A 126 -11.66 -7.20 4.17
CA ILE A 126 -12.26 -6.79 2.90
C ILE A 126 -13.08 -7.93 2.28
N LEU A 127 -12.61 -9.18 2.37
CA LEU A 127 -13.38 -10.36 1.94
C LEU A 127 -14.69 -10.48 2.73
N SER A 128 -14.61 -10.40 4.06
CA SER A 128 -15.80 -10.46 4.94
C SER A 128 -16.78 -9.33 4.65
N ASP A 129 -16.30 -8.09 4.46
CA ASP A 129 -17.13 -6.94 4.17
C ASP A 129 -17.84 -7.09 2.81
N THR A 130 -17.11 -7.55 1.78
CA THR A 130 -17.66 -7.82 0.43
C THR A 130 -18.75 -8.88 0.49
N LEU A 131 -18.55 -9.94 1.28
CA LEU A 131 -19.55 -10.99 1.46
C LEU A 131 -20.75 -10.49 2.26
N ARG A 132 -20.55 -9.69 3.31
CA ARG A 132 -21.67 -9.10 4.07
C ARG A 132 -22.55 -8.22 3.18
N ASP A 133 -21.95 -7.36 2.37
CA ASP A 133 -22.68 -6.49 1.44
C ASP A 133 -23.49 -7.30 0.43
N LEU A 134 -22.90 -8.37 -0.11
CA LEU A 134 -23.59 -9.30 -1.00
C LEU A 134 -24.78 -9.97 -0.30
N ARG A 135 -24.59 -10.44 0.94
CA ARG A 135 -25.64 -11.09 1.72
C ARG A 135 -26.82 -10.15 1.95
N GLU A 136 -26.55 -8.91 2.35
CA GLU A 136 -27.59 -7.89 2.57
C GLU A 136 -28.38 -7.60 1.28
N ARG A 137 -27.70 -7.56 0.12
CA ARG A 137 -28.34 -7.42 -1.19
C ARG A 137 -29.23 -8.62 -1.53
N THR A 138 -28.73 -9.84 -1.33
CA THR A 138 -29.47 -11.09 -1.57
C THR A 138 -30.70 -11.20 -0.67
N GLU A 139 -30.57 -10.95 0.64
CA GLU A 139 -31.68 -10.96 1.59
C GLU A 139 -32.74 -9.88 1.26
N SER A 140 -32.29 -8.69 0.86
CA SER A 140 -33.16 -7.59 0.42
C SER A 140 -33.92 -7.92 -0.87
N ALA A 141 -33.24 -8.54 -1.85
CA ALA A 141 -33.84 -8.98 -3.11
C ALA A 141 -34.90 -10.07 -2.88
N ALA A 142 -34.61 -11.06 -2.04
CA ALA A 142 -35.55 -12.11 -1.64
C ALA A 142 -36.80 -11.51 -0.96
N THR A 143 -36.63 -10.57 -0.04
CA THR A 143 -37.74 -9.90 0.65
C THR A 143 -38.64 -9.11 -0.30
N LYS A 144 -38.05 -8.39 -1.27
CA LYS A 144 -38.81 -7.67 -2.32
C LYS A 144 -39.58 -8.63 -3.22
N ARG A 145 -38.99 -9.78 -3.59
CA ARG A 145 -39.62 -10.81 -4.42
C ARG A 145 -40.80 -11.47 -3.71
N SER A 146 -40.65 -11.80 -2.42
CA SER A 146 -41.74 -12.33 -1.60
C SER A 146 -42.90 -11.34 -1.46
N ARG A 147 -42.62 -10.05 -1.26
CA ARG A 147 -43.66 -8.99 -1.22
C ARG A 147 -44.40 -8.86 -2.55
N LYS A 148 -43.68 -8.90 -3.69
CA LYS A 148 -44.29 -8.83 -5.03
C LYS A 148 -45.20 -10.04 -5.31
N LEU A 149 -44.76 -11.25 -4.97
CA LEU A 149 -45.59 -12.46 -5.08
C LEU A 149 -46.83 -12.45 -4.16
N SER A 150 -46.77 -11.79 -3.00
CA SER A 150 -47.93 -11.64 -2.11
C SER A 150 -48.91 -10.55 -2.56
N VAL A 151 -48.46 -9.52 -3.28
CA VAL A 151 -49.33 -8.46 -3.82
C VAL A 151 -50.05 -8.94 -5.09
N ASP A 152 -49.44 -9.83 -5.88
CA ASP A 152 -50.08 -10.44 -7.07
C ASP A 152 -51.08 -11.57 -6.73
N ARG A 153 -51.29 -11.88 -5.43
CA ARG A 153 -52.34 -12.80 -4.96
C ARG A 153 -53.57 -12.04 -4.44
N LEU A 154 -54.28 -11.37 -5.33
CA LEU A 154 -55.69 -10.99 -5.12
C LEU A 154 -56.61 -12.12 -5.65
N PRO A 155 -57.77 -12.37 -5.03
CA PRO A 155 -58.60 -13.53 -5.35
C PRO A 155 -59.38 -13.29 -6.65
N VAL A 156 -59.00 -13.99 -7.72
CA VAL A 156 -59.87 -14.11 -8.91
C VAL A 156 -60.57 -15.45 -8.87
N SER A 157 -61.78 -15.43 -8.34
CA SER A 157 -62.83 -16.36 -8.72
C SER A 157 -63.22 -16.14 -10.19
N ILE A 158 -63.52 -17.25 -10.88
CA ILE A 158 -64.17 -17.38 -12.20
C ILE A 158 -63.24 -17.29 -13.44
N LEU A 159 -62.85 -18.44 -14.00
CA LEU A 159 -63.31 -18.96 -15.32
C LEU A 159 -62.66 -20.31 -15.67
N ARG A 160 -63.44 -21.12 -16.39
CA ARG A 160 -63.29 -22.54 -16.74
C ARG A 160 -62.16 -22.87 -17.71
N GLU A 161 -61.75 -24.14 -17.61
CA GLU A 161 -61.32 -25.09 -18.66
C GLU A 161 -60.47 -24.58 -19.83
N VAL A 162 -59.25 -25.15 -19.94
CA VAL A 162 -58.75 -25.92 -21.09
C VAL A 162 -57.38 -26.48 -20.70
N HIS A 163 -57.19 -27.79 -20.78
CA HIS A 163 -55.88 -28.45 -20.71
C HIS A 163 -55.24 -28.51 -22.10
N PRO A 164 -53.94 -28.16 -22.21
CA PRO A 164 -53.04 -28.86 -23.14
C PRO A 164 -51.81 -29.43 -22.42
N PRO A 165 -51.05 -30.32 -23.09
CA PRO A 165 -50.34 -31.43 -22.46
C PRO A 165 -48.95 -31.06 -21.90
N ALA A 166 -48.51 -31.94 -21.00
CA ALA A 166 -47.21 -31.99 -20.32
C ALA A 166 -46.03 -31.43 -21.14
N ALA A 167 -45.69 -30.17 -20.88
CA ALA A 167 -44.31 -29.72 -21.00
C ALA A 167 -43.55 -30.34 -19.83
N GLN A 168 -42.54 -31.16 -20.13
CA GLN A 168 -41.58 -31.62 -19.14
C GLN A 168 -40.94 -30.39 -18.49
N ASP A 169 -41.37 -30.16 -17.25
CA ASP A 169 -40.83 -29.22 -16.31
C ASP A 169 -39.31 -29.51 -16.18
N ARG A 170 -38.47 -28.79 -16.93
CA ARG A 170 -37.13 -28.49 -16.45
C ARG A 170 -37.33 -27.53 -15.28
N GLN A 171 -37.72 -28.08 -14.13
CA GLN A 171 -37.49 -27.44 -12.85
C GLN A 171 -35.98 -27.31 -12.70
N THR A 172 -35.40 -26.25 -13.28
CA THR A 172 -34.26 -25.61 -12.67
C THR A 172 -34.77 -25.09 -11.33
N THR A 173 -34.73 -25.96 -10.32
CA THR A 173 -35.04 -25.63 -8.94
C THR A 173 -34.13 -24.46 -8.59
N GLN A 174 -34.68 -23.26 -8.50
CA GLN A 174 -33.91 -22.12 -8.03
C GLN A 174 -33.42 -22.50 -6.63
N PRO A 175 -32.10 -22.38 -6.35
CA PRO A 175 -31.58 -22.73 -5.04
C PRO A 175 -32.30 -21.93 -3.96
N SER A 176 -32.59 -22.56 -2.83
CA SER A 176 -33.22 -21.87 -1.70
C SER A 176 -32.31 -20.77 -1.19
N LEU A 177 -32.88 -19.71 -0.58
CA LEU A 177 -32.10 -18.63 0.03
C LEU A 177 -31.04 -19.18 1.01
N GLN A 178 -31.38 -20.23 1.76
CA GLN A 178 -30.42 -20.92 2.64
C GLN A 178 -29.28 -21.60 1.87
N GLN A 179 -29.53 -22.18 0.69
CA GLN A 179 -28.49 -22.79 -0.14
C GLN A 179 -27.53 -21.76 -0.75
N VAL A 180 -28.01 -20.54 -1.02
CA VAL A 180 -27.18 -19.43 -1.52
C VAL A 180 -26.34 -18.80 -0.40
N LEU A 181 -26.92 -18.65 0.79
CA LEU A 181 -26.27 -18.00 1.94
C LEU A 181 -25.32 -18.93 2.73
N ALA A 182 -25.55 -20.25 2.73
CA ALA A 182 -24.75 -21.19 3.53
C ALA A 182 -23.23 -21.11 3.29
N PRO A 183 -22.71 -21.03 2.03
CA PRO A 183 -21.28 -20.85 1.80
C PRO A 183 -20.71 -19.58 2.43
N MET A 184 -21.49 -18.49 2.50
CA MET A 184 -21.05 -17.22 3.07
C MET A 184 -20.87 -17.31 4.58
N VAL A 185 -21.80 -17.98 5.27
CA VAL A 185 -21.72 -18.23 6.71
C VAL A 185 -20.52 -19.10 7.06
N GLU A 186 -20.25 -20.14 6.27
CA GLU A 186 -19.06 -20.99 6.48
C GLU A 186 -17.76 -20.21 6.24
N ILE A 187 -17.69 -19.37 5.19
CA ILE A 187 -16.54 -18.49 4.96
C ILE A 187 -16.31 -17.54 6.15
N GLU A 188 -17.35 -16.86 6.63
CA GLU A 188 -17.24 -15.98 7.80
C GLU A 188 -16.77 -16.74 9.05
N ARG A 189 -17.27 -17.96 9.27
CA ARG A 189 -16.83 -18.81 10.39
C ARG A 189 -15.35 -19.15 10.30
N GLU A 190 -14.89 -19.61 9.14
CA GLU A 190 -13.49 -19.97 8.91
C GLU A 190 -12.57 -18.75 9.05
N ILE A 191 -12.95 -17.60 8.47
CA ILE A 191 -12.19 -16.34 8.62
C ILE A 191 -12.06 -15.97 10.10
N ASN A 192 -13.14 -16.00 10.88
CA ASN A 192 -13.11 -15.65 12.30
C ASN A 192 -12.20 -16.58 13.12
N GLN A 193 -12.18 -17.88 12.81
CA GLN A 193 -11.27 -18.83 13.43
C GLN A 193 -9.80 -18.53 13.09
N MET A 194 -9.51 -18.24 11.82
CA MET A 194 -8.17 -17.89 11.37
C MET A 194 -7.68 -16.57 12.00
N VAL A 195 -8.54 -15.53 12.01
CA VAL A 195 -8.26 -14.24 12.65
C VAL A 195 -7.92 -14.42 14.14
N THR A 196 -8.66 -15.28 14.84
CA THR A 196 -8.41 -15.58 16.26
C THR A 196 -7.07 -16.29 16.45
N ALA A 197 -6.75 -17.27 15.61
CA ALA A 197 -5.48 -17.98 15.66
C ALA A 197 -4.29 -17.03 15.44
N ILE A 198 -4.35 -16.18 14.41
CA ILE A 198 -3.32 -15.19 14.10
C ILE A 198 -3.13 -14.21 15.27
N LYS A 199 -4.22 -13.63 15.79
CA LYS A 199 -4.15 -12.67 16.91
C LYS A 199 -3.59 -13.28 18.20
N THR A 200 -3.90 -14.56 18.47
CA THR A 200 -3.41 -15.26 19.67
C THR A 200 -1.91 -15.58 19.58
N ALA A 201 -1.36 -15.70 18.37
CA ALA A 201 0.05 -15.97 18.14
C ALA A 201 0.91 -14.71 17.94
N ARG A 202 0.36 -13.50 18.17
CA ARG A 202 1.04 -12.22 17.87
C ARG A 202 2.48 -12.14 18.37
N ASP A 203 2.74 -12.60 19.59
CA ASP A 203 4.05 -12.49 20.24
C ASP A 203 4.84 -13.82 20.22
N ASP A 204 4.37 -14.83 19.46
CA ASP A 204 4.94 -16.17 19.42
C ASP A 204 5.36 -16.58 18.01
N PHE A 205 6.57 -16.22 17.62
CA PHE A 205 7.17 -16.55 16.31
C PHE A 205 7.19 -18.05 16.02
N GLY A 206 7.26 -18.91 17.05
CA GLY A 206 7.29 -20.37 16.86
C GLY A 206 6.00 -20.91 16.26
N LYS A 207 4.86 -20.23 16.49
CA LYS A 207 3.55 -20.61 15.93
C LYS A 207 3.28 -20.02 14.55
N TRP A 208 4.05 -19.02 14.12
CA TRP A 208 3.75 -18.29 12.88
C TRP A 208 3.87 -19.19 11.65
N TYR A 209 4.84 -20.10 11.64
CA TYR A 209 5.02 -21.03 10.53
C TYR A 209 3.82 -21.98 10.39
N ASP A 210 3.34 -22.55 11.49
CA ASP A 210 2.19 -23.46 11.51
C ASP A 210 0.91 -22.77 11.06
N ILE A 211 0.70 -21.54 11.55
CA ILE A 211 -0.43 -20.71 11.15
C ILE A 211 -0.34 -20.36 9.66
N TYR A 212 0.86 -20.03 9.17
CA TYR A 212 1.09 -19.78 7.75
C TYR A 212 0.78 -21.01 6.91
N GLN A 213 1.29 -22.20 7.27
CA GLN A 213 0.99 -23.44 6.55
C GLN A 213 -0.52 -23.75 6.53
N LYS A 214 -1.21 -23.51 7.66
CA LYS A 214 -2.66 -23.64 7.72
C LYS A 214 -3.34 -22.63 6.80
N ALA A 215 -2.91 -21.37 6.82
CA ALA A 215 -3.49 -20.26 6.06
C ALA A 215 -3.31 -20.42 4.55
N SER A 216 -2.11 -20.77 4.07
CA SER A 216 -1.80 -20.94 2.65
C SER A 216 -2.23 -22.30 2.08
N GLY A 217 -2.45 -23.30 2.94
CA GLY A 217 -2.93 -24.63 2.56
C GLY A 217 -4.42 -24.84 2.86
N PRO A 218 -4.77 -25.66 3.89
CA PRO A 218 -6.15 -26.12 4.13
C PRO A 218 -7.19 -24.99 4.23
N PHE A 219 -6.86 -23.90 4.92
CA PHE A 219 -7.77 -22.77 5.08
C PHE A 219 -8.13 -22.13 3.74
N TRP A 220 -7.13 -21.78 2.93
CA TRP A 220 -7.40 -21.13 1.65
C TRP A 220 -8.10 -22.05 0.64
N GLN A 221 -7.79 -23.35 0.66
CA GLN A 221 -8.51 -24.35 -0.13
C GLN A 221 -9.99 -24.40 0.25
N GLU A 222 -10.31 -24.40 1.55
CA GLU A 222 -11.68 -24.41 2.04
C GLU A 222 -12.45 -23.14 1.66
N ILE A 223 -11.83 -21.96 1.83
CA ILE A 223 -12.41 -20.67 1.43
C ILE A 223 -12.67 -20.65 -0.09
N SER A 224 -11.69 -21.05 -0.89
CA SER A 224 -11.81 -21.09 -2.36
C SER A 224 -12.94 -22.02 -2.82
N ASN A 225 -13.08 -23.19 -2.19
CA ASN A 225 -14.17 -24.12 -2.45
C ASN A 225 -15.55 -23.53 -2.12
N HIS A 226 -15.67 -22.81 -1.00
CA HIS A 226 -16.91 -22.12 -0.64
C HIS A 226 -17.22 -20.95 -1.57
N LEU A 227 -16.23 -20.17 -1.98
CA LEU A 227 -16.39 -19.11 -2.98
C LEU A 227 -16.85 -19.66 -4.33
N LEU A 228 -16.29 -20.79 -4.77
CA LEU A 228 -16.71 -21.44 -6.02
C LEU A 228 -18.16 -21.94 -5.94
N LYS A 229 -18.55 -22.56 -4.81
CA LYS A 229 -19.95 -22.96 -4.56
C LYS A 229 -20.88 -21.75 -4.58
N LEU A 230 -20.47 -20.65 -3.96
CA LEU A 230 -21.22 -19.40 -3.92
C LEU A 230 -21.44 -18.82 -5.32
N ILE A 231 -20.38 -18.68 -6.13
CA ILE A 231 -20.45 -18.18 -7.51
C ILE A 231 -21.33 -19.10 -8.38
N THR A 232 -21.28 -20.42 -8.14
CA THR A 232 -22.06 -21.40 -8.90
C THR A 232 -23.55 -21.36 -8.53
N ALA A 233 -23.87 -21.26 -7.24
CA ALA A 233 -25.25 -21.21 -6.73
C ALA A 233 -25.92 -19.84 -6.98
N GLY A 234 -25.15 -18.75 -6.93
CA GLY A 234 -25.63 -17.38 -7.03
C GLY A 234 -25.50 -16.72 -8.40
N ARG A 235 -25.28 -17.47 -9.50
CA ARG A 235 -24.99 -16.92 -10.85
C ARG A 235 -25.90 -15.77 -11.32
N ALA A 236 -27.14 -15.69 -10.84
CA ALA A 236 -28.10 -14.64 -11.21
C ALA A 236 -28.01 -13.38 -10.32
N GLU A 237 -27.31 -13.44 -9.18
CA GLU A 237 -27.23 -12.37 -8.18
C GLU A 237 -25.87 -11.64 -8.17
N PHE A 238 -24.84 -12.20 -8.80
CA PHE A 238 -23.53 -11.57 -8.93
C PHE A 238 -23.47 -10.61 -10.12
N ASP A 239 -23.25 -9.33 -9.86
CA ASP A 239 -22.81 -8.39 -10.89
C ASP A 239 -21.31 -8.58 -11.22
N LEU A 240 -20.91 -8.06 -12.39
CA LEU A 240 -19.54 -8.20 -12.89
C LEU A 240 -18.51 -7.52 -11.98
N GLU A 241 -18.90 -6.45 -11.30
CA GLU A 241 -18.04 -5.67 -10.42
C GLU A 241 -17.70 -6.46 -9.14
N THR A 242 -18.70 -7.10 -8.54
CA THR A 242 -18.54 -7.98 -7.37
C THR A 242 -17.62 -9.16 -7.70
N LEU A 243 -17.78 -9.78 -8.87
CA LEU A 243 -16.91 -10.88 -9.29
C LEU A 243 -15.46 -10.43 -9.48
N ARG A 244 -15.24 -9.27 -10.09
CA ARG A 244 -13.90 -8.67 -10.21
C ARG A 244 -13.31 -8.32 -8.85
N GLY A 245 -14.13 -7.82 -7.92
CA GLY A 245 -13.75 -7.53 -6.54
C GLY A 245 -13.26 -8.79 -5.82
N LEU A 246 -14.05 -9.87 -5.86
CA LEU A 246 -13.68 -11.16 -5.26
C LEU A 246 -12.41 -11.75 -5.90
N GLN A 247 -12.29 -11.69 -7.24
CA GLN A 247 -11.08 -12.15 -7.93
C GLN A 247 -9.85 -11.37 -7.47
N ARG A 248 -9.95 -10.04 -7.32
CA ARG A 248 -8.85 -9.19 -6.84
C ARG A 248 -8.44 -9.56 -5.41
N ILE A 249 -9.41 -9.77 -4.52
CA ILE A 249 -9.15 -10.18 -3.14
C ILE A 249 -8.44 -11.53 -3.11
N ALA A 250 -8.90 -12.49 -3.90
CA ALA A 250 -8.27 -13.81 -4.02
C ALA A 250 -6.82 -13.71 -4.52
N SER A 251 -6.58 -12.94 -5.59
CA SER A 251 -5.23 -12.71 -6.09
C SER A 251 -4.32 -12.02 -5.07
N GLN A 252 -4.85 -11.08 -4.27
CA GLN A 252 -4.08 -10.42 -3.22
C GLN A 252 -3.68 -11.40 -2.11
N ILE A 253 -4.58 -12.30 -1.70
CA ILE A 253 -4.30 -13.34 -0.72
C ILE A 253 -3.19 -14.28 -1.21
N GLU A 254 -3.28 -14.74 -2.46
CA GLU A 254 -2.25 -15.59 -3.06
C GLU A 254 -0.88 -14.88 -3.15
N LEU A 255 -0.87 -13.60 -3.51
CA LEU A 255 0.35 -12.77 -3.51
C LEU A 255 0.97 -12.68 -2.12
N GLN A 256 0.16 -12.49 -1.07
CA GLN A 256 0.64 -12.45 0.32
C GLN A 256 1.20 -13.81 0.76
N HIS A 257 0.55 -14.92 0.39
CA HIS A 257 1.07 -16.26 0.68
C HIS A 257 2.41 -16.52 -0.03
N MET A 258 2.50 -16.23 -1.32
CA MET A 258 3.74 -16.36 -2.09
C MET A 258 4.86 -15.48 -1.55
N ALA A 259 4.54 -14.28 -1.06
CA ALA A 259 5.51 -13.37 -0.46
C ALA A 259 6.13 -13.94 0.83
N VAL A 260 5.31 -14.52 1.71
CA VAL A 260 5.78 -15.20 2.92
C VAL A 260 6.59 -16.45 2.56
N GLN A 261 6.12 -17.27 1.62
CA GLN A 261 6.85 -18.45 1.14
C GLN A 261 8.25 -18.09 0.65
N ARG A 262 8.34 -17.10 -0.23
CA ARG A 262 9.60 -16.62 -0.79
C ARG A 262 10.53 -16.10 0.29
N THR A 263 10.01 -15.40 1.30
CA THR A 263 10.81 -14.94 2.44
C THR A 263 11.39 -16.11 3.22
N ILE A 264 10.60 -17.17 3.45
CA ILE A 264 11.07 -18.40 4.08
C ILE A 264 12.18 -19.04 3.23
N ASP A 265 11.91 -19.29 1.95
CA ASP A 265 12.83 -20.01 1.07
C ASP A 265 14.18 -19.28 0.89
N GLU A 266 14.13 -17.95 0.81
CA GLU A 266 15.31 -17.12 0.52
C GLU A 266 16.10 -16.71 1.77
N LEU A 267 15.42 -16.50 2.91
CA LEU A 267 16.04 -15.87 4.10
C LEU A 267 15.97 -16.71 5.37
N ALA A 268 15.06 -17.67 5.47
CA ALA A 268 14.98 -18.59 6.60
C ALA A 268 14.60 -20.04 6.21
N PRO A 269 15.28 -20.66 5.22
CA PRO A 269 14.93 -21.98 4.69
C PRO A 269 15.16 -23.12 5.70
N TRP A 270 15.83 -22.84 6.82
CA TRP A 270 15.94 -23.78 7.94
C TRP A 270 14.62 -23.98 8.68
N ILE A 271 13.67 -23.04 8.62
CA ILE A 271 12.38 -23.14 9.32
C ILE A 271 11.63 -24.43 8.94
N PRO A 272 11.33 -24.70 7.65
CA PRO A 272 10.66 -25.95 7.26
C PRO A 272 11.45 -27.20 7.64
N LEU A 273 12.79 -27.15 7.51
CA LEU A 273 13.67 -28.28 7.80
C LEU A 273 13.69 -28.64 9.28
N LEU A 274 13.74 -27.65 10.18
CA LEU A 274 13.75 -27.83 11.64
C LEU A 274 12.36 -28.12 12.21
N HIS A 275 11.31 -27.69 11.50
CA HIS A 275 9.93 -28.00 11.86
C HIS A 275 9.62 -29.49 11.63
N ASN A 276 10.10 -30.08 10.52
CA ASN A 276 9.91 -31.49 10.18
C ASN A 276 11.26 -32.23 10.02
N PRO A 277 11.99 -32.49 11.11
CA PRO A 277 13.24 -33.26 11.05
C PRO A 277 12.95 -34.76 10.84
N PRO A 278 13.84 -35.52 10.18
CA PRO A 278 13.79 -36.98 10.12
C PRO A 278 13.63 -37.63 11.50
N GLU A 279 12.89 -38.74 11.58
CA GLU A 279 12.65 -39.48 12.84
C GLU A 279 13.96 -39.86 13.54
N ALA A 280 15.02 -40.16 12.77
CA ALA A 280 16.34 -40.48 13.27
C ALA A 280 16.93 -39.41 14.22
N PHE A 281 16.53 -38.15 14.09
CA PHE A 281 17.00 -37.07 14.95
C PHE A 281 16.22 -36.91 16.26
N GLN A 282 15.20 -37.73 16.50
CA GLN A 282 14.46 -37.76 17.76
C GLN A 282 15.15 -38.60 18.84
N GLU A 283 16.12 -39.45 18.45
CA GLU A 283 16.85 -40.33 19.35
C GLU A 283 18.20 -39.75 19.80
N SER A 284 18.70 -40.22 20.95
CA SER A 284 20.06 -39.90 21.41
C SER A 284 21.10 -40.60 20.51
N PRO A 285 22.23 -39.96 20.17
CA PRO A 285 22.69 -38.63 20.62
C PRO A 285 22.31 -37.47 19.69
N TYR A 286 21.45 -37.69 18.69
CA TYR A 286 21.14 -36.70 17.66
C TYR A 286 20.21 -35.58 18.13
N HIS A 287 19.28 -35.90 19.04
CA HIS A 287 18.32 -34.95 19.58
C HIS A 287 18.99 -33.71 20.21
N GLU A 288 20.12 -33.88 20.90
CA GLU A 288 20.89 -32.78 21.51
C GLU A 288 21.39 -31.77 20.46
N TYR A 289 21.86 -32.26 19.31
CA TYR A 289 22.32 -31.39 18.23
C TYR A 289 21.16 -30.65 17.55
N LEU A 290 20.01 -31.31 17.41
CA LEU A 290 18.81 -30.69 16.84
C LEU A 290 18.30 -29.55 17.73
N ASP A 291 18.31 -29.71 19.05
CA ASP A 291 17.94 -28.66 20.00
C ASP A 291 18.90 -27.47 19.97
N LEU A 292 20.21 -27.74 19.84
CA LEU A 292 21.23 -26.69 19.66
C LEU A 292 21.04 -25.93 18.34
N LEU A 293 20.70 -26.62 17.24
CA LEU A 293 20.38 -25.99 15.96
C LEU A 293 19.13 -25.10 16.08
N ARG A 294 18.06 -25.59 16.73
CA ARG A 294 16.84 -24.80 17.00
C ARG A 294 17.10 -23.57 17.86
N ALA A 295 17.99 -23.66 18.84
CA ALA A 295 18.36 -22.54 19.69
C ALA A 295 19.19 -21.47 18.96
N THR A 296 19.92 -21.85 17.90
CA THR A 296 20.81 -20.93 17.15
C THR A 296 20.17 -20.35 15.90
N LEU A 297 19.19 -21.05 15.31
CA LEU A 297 18.48 -20.68 14.10
C LEU A 297 17.02 -20.29 14.42
N PRO A 298 16.75 -19.00 14.70
CA PRO A 298 15.42 -18.56 15.13
C PRO A 298 14.40 -18.58 13.98
N TYR A 299 13.11 -18.60 14.34
CA TYR A 299 11.99 -18.46 13.39
C TYR A 299 11.82 -17.03 12.84
N GLY A 300 12.33 -16.02 13.55
CA GLY A 300 12.22 -14.60 13.16
C GLY A 300 13.53 -13.85 13.33
N PRO A 301 14.60 -14.18 12.58
CA PRO A 301 15.86 -13.45 12.67
C PRO A 301 15.71 -12.00 12.18
N LEU A 302 16.57 -11.11 12.70
CA LEU A 302 16.82 -9.82 12.04
C LEU A 302 17.63 -10.04 10.77
N LEU A 303 17.35 -9.30 9.70
CA LEU A 303 18.04 -9.44 8.41
C LEU A 303 19.57 -9.37 8.57
N GLY A 304 20.06 -8.37 9.30
CA GLY A 304 21.48 -8.15 9.59
C GLY A 304 22.13 -9.21 10.48
N LYS A 305 21.34 -10.13 11.08
CA LYS A 305 21.80 -11.17 12.01
C LYS A 305 21.78 -12.57 11.42
N ILE A 306 21.18 -12.78 10.24
CA ILE A 306 21.09 -14.10 9.60
C ILE A 306 22.46 -14.78 9.50
N ARG A 307 23.47 -14.07 9.00
CA ARG A 307 24.84 -14.61 8.88
C ARG A 307 25.43 -15.02 10.23
N GLN A 308 25.23 -14.20 11.26
CA GLN A 308 25.70 -14.48 12.62
C GLN A 308 25.04 -15.76 13.18
N HIS A 309 23.74 -15.93 12.96
CA HIS A 309 23.02 -17.15 13.34
C HIS A 309 23.57 -18.39 12.62
N ILE A 310 23.79 -18.29 11.31
CA ILE A 310 24.37 -19.38 10.49
C ILE A 310 25.77 -19.75 10.98
N GLU A 311 26.65 -18.77 11.22
CA GLU A 311 28.01 -19.00 11.72
C GLU A 311 28.01 -19.68 13.10
N THR A 312 27.03 -19.35 13.94
CA THR A 312 26.86 -19.99 15.26
C THR A 312 26.30 -21.42 15.15
N ALA A 313 25.45 -21.69 14.16
CA ALA A 313 24.85 -23.01 13.93
C ALA A 313 25.84 -24.01 13.29
N ARG A 314 26.77 -23.52 12.47
CA ARG A 314 27.67 -24.35 11.64
C ARG A 314 28.49 -25.39 12.41
N PRO A 315 29.10 -25.08 13.58
CA PRO A 315 29.83 -26.09 14.36
C PRO A 315 28.95 -27.26 14.82
N TYR A 316 27.66 -27.02 15.10
CA TYR A 316 26.74 -28.08 15.50
C TYR A 316 26.35 -28.96 14.31
N LEU A 317 26.14 -28.34 13.13
CA LEU A 317 25.88 -29.06 11.89
C LEU A 317 27.08 -29.95 11.49
N GLU A 318 28.31 -29.45 11.60
CA GLU A 318 29.52 -30.23 11.30
C GLU A 318 29.71 -31.41 12.25
N LYS A 319 29.42 -31.23 13.55
CA LYS A 319 29.42 -32.35 14.51
C LYS A 319 28.35 -33.38 14.16
N LEU A 320 27.16 -32.95 13.75
CA LEU A 320 26.09 -33.83 13.32
C LEU A 320 26.50 -34.64 12.07
N LYS A 321 27.10 -33.99 11.07
CA LYS A 321 27.68 -34.65 9.88
C LYS A 321 28.71 -35.71 10.27
N GLN A 322 29.68 -35.35 11.11
CA GLN A 322 30.73 -36.27 11.57
C GLN A 322 30.14 -37.50 12.28
N ARG A 323 29.12 -37.31 13.13
CA ARG A 323 28.45 -38.40 13.83
C ARG A 323 27.77 -39.36 12.86
N LEU A 324 27.01 -38.85 11.90
CA LEU A 324 26.37 -39.65 10.86
C LEU A 324 27.39 -40.45 10.03
N SER A 325 28.52 -39.82 9.64
CA SER A 325 29.59 -40.51 8.91
C SER A 325 30.32 -41.57 9.76
N SER A 326 30.54 -41.30 11.05
CA SER A 326 31.21 -42.24 11.97
C SER A 326 30.34 -43.45 12.33
N GLY A 327 29.02 -43.28 12.41
CA GLY A 327 28.06 -44.37 12.58
C GLY A 327 28.05 -45.31 11.37
N ALA A 328 28.14 -44.75 10.15
CA ALA A 328 28.22 -45.53 8.90
C ALA A 328 29.52 -46.36 8.81
N ALA A 329 30.65 -45.84 9.28
CA ALA A 329 31.93 -46.55 9.28
C ALA A 329 31.96 -47.75 10.26
N LEU A 330 31.35 -47.62 11.45
CA LEU A 330 31.26 -48.71 12.43
C LEU A 330 30.27 -49.81 12.03
N GLY A 331 29.32 -49.52 11.13
CA GLY A 331 28.38 -50.51 10.58
C GLY A 331 29.00 -51.48 9.57
N HIS A 332 30.11 -51.10 8.91
CA HIS A 332 30.77 -51.96 7.91
C HIS A 332 31.69 -53.03 8.54
N GLU A 333 32.15 -52.86 9.78
CA GLU A 333 33.00 -53.85 10.48
C GLU A 333 32.20 -54.89 11.29
N ARG A 334 30.88 -54.73 11.44
CA ARG A 334 30.00 -55.75 12.05
C ARG A 334 29.21 -56.53 10.99
N SER A 335 29.95 -57.24 10.15
CA SER A 335 29.42 -58.40 9.42
C SER A 335 30.16 -59.63 9.90
N ILE A 336 29.54 -60.37 10.82
CA ILE A 336 29.39 -61.83 10.86
C ILE A 336 28.75 -62.15 12.23
N GLY A 337 27.45 -62.48 12.18
CA GLY A 337 26.74 -63.19 13.25
C GLY A 337 25.98 -62.33 14.25
N GLU A 338 24.72 -61.99 13.92
CA GLU A 338 23.53 -62.30 14.74
C GLU A 338 22.27 -61.73 14.08
N ALA A 339 21.19 -62.51 14.12
CA ALA A 339 19.94 -62.25 13.45
C ALA A 339 18.92 -61.54 14.36
N ALA A 340 17.99 -60.84 13.68
CA ALA A 340 16.70 -60.32 14.14
C ALA A 340 16.69 -58.94 14.86
N GLY A 341 16.13 -57.95 14.16
CA GLY A 341 15.05 -57.16 14.76
C GLY A 341 15.30 -55.70 15.13
N THR A 342 16.20 -54.97 14.47
CA THR A 342 16.17 -53.49 14.37
C THR A 342 17.21 -53.09 13.33
N GLN A 343 16.82 -52.39 12.27
CA GLN A 343 17.81 -51.78 11.36
C GLN A 343 18.67 -50.81 12.20
N PRO A 344 20.01 -50.88 12.13
CA PRO A 344 20.83 -49.87 12.78
C PRO A 344 20.49 -48.50 12.20
N LEU A 345 20.18 -47.50 13.04
CA LEU A 345 20.01 -46.07 12.65
C LEU A 345 21.28 -45.44 12.04
N ASN A 346 22.30 -46.24 11.70
CA ASN A 346 23.64 -45.80 11.34
C ASN A 346 23.82 -45.46 9.85
N SER A 347 22.75 -45.35 9.08
CA SER A 347 22.77 -44.79 7.73
C SER A 347 21.35 -44.60 7.22
N SER A 348 20.54 -43.77 7.90
CA SER A 348 19.28 -43.29 7.30
C SER A 348 19.64 -42.36 6.14
N PRO A 349 19.38 -42.72 4.87
CA PRO A 349 19.69 -41.87 3.72
C PRO A 349 19.00 -40.51 3.86
N ASP A 350 17.79 -40.50 4.40
CA ASP A 350 16.98 -39.31 4.66
C ASP A 350 17.66 -38.36 5.67
N ALA A 351 18.36 -38.88 6.68
CA ALA A 351 19.10 -38.06 7.64
C ALA A 351 20.34 -37.40 7.02
N ILE A 352 21.05 -38.12 6.14
CA ILE A 352 22.21 -37.59 5.40
C ILE A 352 21.73 -36.50 4.43
N GLU A 353 20.69 -36.80 3.64
CA GLU A 353 20.10 -35.85 2.69
C GLU A 353 19.59 -34.59 3.42
N TRP A 354 18.92 -34.74 4.56
CA TRP A 354 18.44 -33.60 5.34
C TRP A 354 19.58 -32.70 5.81
N VAL A 355 20.70 -33.27 6.26
CA VAL A 355 21.86 -32.49 6.71
C VAL A 355 22.52 -31.75 5.55
N GLU A 356 22.65 -32.39 4.38
CA GLU A 356 23.14 -31.73 3.17
C GLU A 356 22.21 -30.59 2.72
N ARG A 357 20.90 -30.82 2.76
CA ARG A 357 19.89 -29.80 2.45
C ARG A 357 19.93 -28.64 3.43
N LEU A 358 20.08 -28.90 4.73
CA LEU A 358 20.22 -27.84 5.72
C LEU A 358 21.50 -27.02 5.47
N ASP A 359 22.62 -27.67 5.20
CA ASP A 359 23.88 -26.97 4.90
C ASP A 359 23.76 -26.03 3.70
N GLN A 360 23.21 -26.55 2.59
CA GLN A 360 22.94 -25.75 1.38
C GLN A 360 21.96 -24.61 1.66
N ALA A 361 20.91 -24.87 2.46
CA ALA A 361 19.93 -23.87 2.85
C ALA A 361 20.55 -22.74 3.68
N LEU A 362 21.48 -23.05 4.61
CA LEU A 362 22.20 -22.04 5.37
C LEU A 362 23.13 -21.19 4.49
N ASP A 363 23.85 -21.81 3.55
CA ASP A 363 24.71 -21.07 2.60
C ASP A 363 23.89 -20.16 1.68
N HIS A 364 22.76 -20.67 1.17
CA HIS A 364 21.81 -19.88 0.38
C HIS A 364 21.32 -18.67 1.16
N ALA A 365 20.75 -18.87 2.35
CA ALA A 365 20.21 -17.79 3.17
C ALA A 365 21.26 -16.75 3.55
N GLY A 366 22.48 -17.18 3.89
CA GLY A 366 23.59 -16.28 4.19
C GLY A 366 23.98 -15.40 3.00
N SER A 367 24.06 -15.99 1.80
CA SER A 367 24.36 -15.27 0.56
C SER A 367 23.26 -14.27 0.20
N ARG A 368 21.99 -14.68 0.29
CA ARG A 368 20.84 -13.85 -0.04
C ARG A 368 20.65 -12.69 0.94
N ALA A 369 20.81 -12.94 2.24
CA ALA A 369 20.80 -11.88 3.24
C ALA A 369 21.91 -10.86 3.01
N ALA A 370 23.14 -11.31 2.69
CA ALA A 370 24.26 -10.41 2.38
C ALA A 370 23.99 -9.56 1.14
N ALA A 371 23.42 -10.14 0.07
CA ALA A 371 23.06 -9.42 -1.14
C ALA A 371 22.00 -8.35 -0.88
N LEU A 372 20.95 -8.66 -0.10
CA LEU A 372 19.93 -7.67 0.27
C LEU A 372 20.50 -6.52 1.10
N LEU A 373 21.31 -6.83 2.11
CA LEU A 373 21.95 -5.79 2.94
C LEU A 373 22.83 -4.86 2.09
N SER A 374 23.60 -5.43 1.16
CA SER A 374 24.38 -4.64 0.20
C SER A 374 23.48 -3.77 -0.69
N GLY A 375 22.37 -4.33 -1.20
CA GLY A 375 21.41 -3.59 -2.02
C GLY A 375 20.79 -2.41 -1.28
N PHE A 376 20.32 -2.60 -0.04
CA PHE A 376 19.79 -1.52 0.77
C PHE A 376 20.85 -0.46 1.12
N SER A 377 22.09 -0.86 1.39
CA SER A 377 23.19 0.10 1.59
C SER A 377 23.40 0.96 0.34
N GLN A 378 23.44 0.35 -0.85
CA GLN A 378 23.61 1.07 -2.12
C GLN A 378 22.44 2.00 -2.42
N LEU A 379 21.21 1.59 -2.11
CA LEU A 379 20.01 2.42 -2.23
C LEU A 379 20.09 3.63 -1.29
N SER A 380 20.50 3.41 -0.05
CA SER A 380 20.69 4.47 0.94
C SER A 380 21.74 5.49 0.49
N ASP A 381 22.89 5.01 0.03
CA ASP A 381 23.99 5.85 -0.47
C ASP A 381 23.57 6.64 -1.71
N SER A 382 22.85 6.01 -2.64
CA SER A 382 22.34 6.64 -3.86
C SER A 382 21.31 7.71 -3.55
N ALA A 383 20.37 7.43 -2.64
CA ALA A 383 19.35 8.37 -2.23
C ALA A 383 19.98 9.61 -1.58
N GLY A 384 20.92 9.41 -0.64
CA GLY A 384 21.68 10.48 -0.03
C GLY A 384 22.54 11.26 -1.03
N ARG A 385 23.11 10.58 -2.03
CA ARG A 385 23.88 11.23 -3.11
C ARG A 385 23.00 12.16 -3.95
N TYR A 386 21.83 11.71 -4.40
CA TYR A 386 20.93 12.57 -5.18
C TYR A 386 20.51 13.82 -4.41
N VAL A 387 20.23 13.71 -3.10
CA VAL A 387 19.91 14.88 -2.27
C VAL A 387 21.07 15.87 -2.23
N ARG A 388 22.31 15.39 -2.06
CA ARG A 388 23.52 16.25 -2.03
C ARG A 388 23.85 16.89 -3.38
N GLU A 389 23.52 16.22 -4.48
CA GLU A 389 23.78 16.72 -5.84
C GLU A 389 22.88 17.90 -6.23
N MET A 390 21.65 18.01 -5.68
CA MET A 390 20.70 19.08 -5.99
C MET A 390 21.20 20.45 -5.50
N ASP A 391 21.64 21.30 -6.43
CA ASP A 391 22.12 22.65 -6.12
C ASP A 391 20.98 23.68 -6.05
N PHE A 392 20.37 23.82 -4.88
CA PHE A 392 19.31 24.83 -4.67
C PHE A 392 19.78 26.30 -4.77
N ARG A 393 21.09 26.59 -4.81
CA ARG A 393 21.58 27.98 -4.74
C ARG A 393 21.17 28.81 -5.95
N PHE A 394 21.10 28.22 -7.15
CA PHE A 394 20.74 28.99 -8.35
C PHE A 394 19.23 29.30 -8.43
N LEU A 395 18.39 28.53 -7.73
CA LEU A 395 16.96 28.80 -7.59
C LEU A 395 16.66 29.85 -6.50
N TYR A 396 17.64 30.14 -5.64
CA TYR A 396 17.51 31.07 -4.52
C TYR A 396 17.82 32.50 -4.92
N ASN A 397 16.91 33.42 -4.62
CA ASN A 397 17.15 34.85 -4.81
C ASN A 397 17.77 35.46 -3.56
N ALA A 398 19.08 35.73 -3.56
CA ALA A 398 19.79 36.27 -2.39
C ALA A 398 19.30 37.66 -1.94
N ASN A 399 18.80 38.48 -2.88
CA ASN A 399 18.31 39.83 -2.57
C ASN A 399 16.94 39.79 -1.88
N ARG A 400 16.00 39.00 -2.42
CA ARG A 400 14.66 38.81 -1.84
C ARG A 400 14.65 37.79 -0.71
N ARG A 401 15.71 37.01 -0.58
CA ARG A 401 15.90 35.91 0.38
C ARG A 401 14.82 34.83 0.33
N VAL A 402 14.27 34.59 -0.86
CA VAL A 402 13.25 33.57 -1.13
C VAL A 402 13.56 32.85 -2.45
N PHE A 403 12.94 31.70 -2.69
CA PHE A 403 13.13 30.94 -3.91
C PHE A 403 12.28 31.45 -5.06
N HIS A 404 12.82 31.36 -6.28
CA HIS A 404 12.04 31.41 -7.51
C HIS A 404 11.15 30.16 -7.61
N ILE A 405 10.04 30.24 -8.36
CA ILE A 405 9.19 29.05 -8.58
C ILE A 405 9.98 27.93 -9.28
N GLY A 406 10.80 28.31 -10.26
CA GLY A 406 11.72 27.39 -10.91
C GLY A 406 12.54 28.06 -12.00
N TYR A 407 13.09 27.23 -12.88
CA TYR A 407 14.00 27.61 -13.94
C TYR A 407 13.64 26.91 -15.24
N ASN A 408 13.36 27.69 -16.29
CA ASN A 408 13.17 27.19 -17.63
C ASN A 408 14.54 27.07 -18.33
N MET A 409 14.96 25.83 -18.57
CA MET A 409 16.26 25.54 -19.18
C MET A 409 16.34 25.93 -20.64
N ASP A 410 15.25 25.76 -21.39
CA ASP A 410 15.23 26.06 -22.83
C ASP A 410 15.27 27.57 -23.08
N ALA A 411 14.63 28.36 -22.22
CA ALA A 411 14.69 29.82 -22.25
C ALA A 411 15.91 30.40 -21.52
N GLY A 412 16.58 29.60 -20.68
CA GLY A 412 17.68 30.06 -19.83
C GLY A 412 17.26 31.09 -18.77
N GLN A 413 16.03 30.98 -18.24
CA GLN A 413 15.42 32.02 -17.40
C GLN A 413 14.81 31.46 -16.12
N LEU A 414 15.07 32.14 -15.01
CA LEU A 414 14.37 31.96 -13.74
C LEU A 414 12.98 32.60 -13.81
N ASP A 415 12.00 31.98 -13.16
CA ASP A 415 10.67 32.57 -13.02
C ASP A 415 10.70 33.92 -12.29
N GLN A 416 9.84 34.83 -12.70
CA GLN A 416 9.74 36.14 -12.02
C GLN A 416 8.88 36.11 -10.75
N ASN A 417 8.24 34.97 -10.48
CA ASN A 417 7.45 34.72 -9.28
C ASN A 417 8.26 33.94 -8.25
N TYR A 418 7.85 34.02 -6.99
CA TYR A 418 8.60 33.51 -5.84
C TYR A 418 7.70 32.72 -4.89
N TYR A 419 8.31 31.78 -4.16
CA TYR A 419 7.70 31.15 -2.99
C TYR A 419 8.00 31.99 -1.75
N ASP A 420 7.10 32.91 -1.42
CA ASP A 420 7.27 33.89 -0.35
C ASP A 420 6.31 33.71 0.83
N LEU A 421 5.34 32.80 0.77
CA LEU A 421 4.41 32.49 1.88
C LEU A 421 4.92 31.32 2.74
N LEU A 422 4.72 31.42 4.06
CA LEU A 422 5.01 30.30 4.97
C LEU A 422 3.97 29.17 4.88
N ALA A 423 2.72 29.50 4.55
CA ALA A 423 1.67 28.51 4.27
C ALA A 423 1.75 28.08 2.80
N SER A 424 2.71 27.22 2.51
CA SER A 424 2.93 26.57 1.22
C SER A 424 3.69 25.26 1.44
N GLU A 425 3.48 24.33 0.53
CA GLU A 425 4.25 23.11 0.33
C GLU A 425 5.76 23.38 0.16
N ALA A 426 6.12 24.52 -0.46
CA ALA A 426 7.50 24.89 -0.75
C ALA A 426 8.38 25.05 0.50
N ARG A 427 7.78 25.17 1.68
CA ARG A 427 8.52 25.21 2.95
C ARG A 427 9.32 23.93 3.21
N ILE A 428 8.97 22.81 2.58
CA ILE A 428 9.80 21.58 2.60
C ILE A 428 11.16 21.88 1.98
N THR A 429 11.18 22.47 0.77
CA THR A 429 12.41 22.90 0.10
C THR A 429 13.20 23.87 0.96
N SER A 430 12.52 24.85 1.58
CA SER A 430 13.16 25.81 2.49
C SER A 430 13.91 25.14 3.63
N LEU A 431 13.28 24.16 4.31
CA LEU A 431 13.89 23.45 5.44
C LEU A 431 15.09 22.62 5.00
N ILE A 432 14.98 21.90 3.88
CA ILE A 432 16.08 21.09 3.33
C ILE A 432 17.25 21.99 2.94
N ALA A 433 17.00 23.07 2.20
CA ALA A 433 18.06 23.98 1.77
C ALA A 433 18.78 24.67 2.95
N ILE A 434 18.06 24.99 4.03
CA ILE A 434 18.66 25.52 5.25
C ILE A 434 19.47 24.42 5.98
N ALA A 435 18.93 23.21 6.10
CA ALA A 435 19.61 22.10 6.77
C ALA A 435 20.91 21.68 6.06
N HIS A 436 20.95 21.84 4.74
CA HIS A 436 22.14 21.62 3.91
C HIS A 436 23.12 22.82 3.86
N ASP A 437 22.85 23.90 4.60
CA ASP A 437 23.66 25.13 4.64
C ASP A 437 23.90 25.76 3.26
N VAL A 438 23.00 25.50 2.30
CA VAL A 438 23.05 26.14 0.95
C VAL A 438 22.28 27.46 0.92
N VAL A 439 21.38 27.68 1.88
CA VAL A 439 20.59 28.90 2.04
C VAL A 439 20.61 29.32 3.52
N PRO A 440 20.79 30.63 3.83
CA PRO A 440 20.87 31.09 5.22
C PRO A 440 19.53 30.96 5.96
N GLN A 441 19.58 30.75 7.28
CA GLN A 441 18.39 30.68 8.15
C GLN A 441 17.47 31.92 8.05
N SER A 442 18.02 33.08 7.67
CA SER A 442 17.22 34.30 7.42
C SER A 442 16.14 34.12 6.36
N HIS A 443 16.30 33.14 5.45
CA HIS A 443 15.25 32.75 4.50
C HIS A 443 13.93 32.40 5.21
N TRP A 444 13.99 31.57 6.25
CA TRP A 444 12.80 31.16 7.00
C TRP A 444 12.08 32.35 7.62
N LEU A 445 12.83 33.32 8.12
CA LEU A 445 12.28 34.54 8.72
C LEU A 445 11.61 35.44 7.66
N GLN A 446 12.12 35.43 6.42
CA GLN A 446 11.62 36.24 5.32
C GLN A 446 10.27 35.77 4.77
N LEU A 447 9.92 34.49 4.93
CA LEU A 447 8.63 33.95 4.50
C LEU A 447 7.48 34.72 5.19
N ALA A 448 6.58 35.28 4.38
CA ALA A 448 5.44 36.05 4.84
C ALA A 448 4.48 35.18 5.65
N ARG A 449 3.93 35.79 6.71
CA ARG A 449 3.00 35.16 7.65
C ARG A 449 1.70 35.95 7.75
N PRO A 450 0.99 36.16 6.63
CA PRO A 450 -0.33 36.78 6.69
C PRO A 450 -1.26 35.87 7.51
N VAL A 451 -1.96 36.43 8.49
CA VAL A 451 -2.84 35.69 9.40
C VAL A 451 -4.28 36.17 9.24
N THR A 452 -5.20 35.22 9.26
CA THR A 452 -6.64 35.43 9.34
C THR A 452 -7.21 34.75 10.59
N SER A 453 -8.47 35.02 10.92
CA SER A 453 -9.20 34.37 12.00
C SER A 453 -10.36 33.59 11.43
N VAL A 454 -10.38 32.28 11.65
CA VAL A 454 -11.37 31.36 11.08
C VAL A 454 -11.81 30.38 12.16
N ALA A 455 -13.13 30.26 12.38
CA ALA A 455 -13.72 29.45 13.45
C ALA A 455 -13.11 29.71 14.84
N GLY A 456 -12.76 30.98 15.13
CA GLY A 456 -12.12 31.38 16.40
C GLY A 456 -10.64 31.01 16.54
N MET A 457 -10.03 30.41 15.51
CA MET A 457 -8.61 30.06 15.46
C MET A 457 -7.84 30.99 14.53
N ARG A 458 -6.55 31.18 14.80
CA ARG A 458 -5.65 31.91 13.90
C ARG A 458 -5.14 30.94 12.83
N ALA A 459 -5.24 31.35 11.57
CA ALA A 459 -4.73 30.59 10.44
C ALA A 459 -3.83 31.47 9.57
N LEU A 460 -2.69 30.94 9.13
CA LEU A 460 -1.93 31.53 8.04
C LEU A 460 -2.77 31.50 6.76
N LEU A 461 -2.69 32.55 5.95
CA LEU A 461 -3.23 32.57 4.60
C LEU A 461 -2.22 31.95 3.63
N SER A 462 -2.70 31.05 2.77
CA SER A 462 -1.95 30.51 1.64
C SER A 462 -2.35 31.22 0.34
N TRP A 463 -1.76 30.87 -0.80
CA TRP A 463 -2.10 31.55 -2.05
C TRP A 463 -3.48 31.09 -2.55
N SER A 464 -3.63 29.77 -2.69
CA SER A 464 -4.81 29.16 -3.31
C SER A 464 -5.83 28.63 -2.30
N ALA A 465 -5.54 28.68 -0.99
CA ALA A 465 -6.36 28.05 0.05
C ALA A 465 -6.55 26.53 -0.13
N THR A 466 -5.62 25.84 -0.78
CA THR A 466 -5.74 24.39 -0.99
C THR A 466 -5.37 23.68 0.32
N MET A 467 -5.99 22.53 0.62
CA MET A 467 -5.67 21.81 1.86
C MET A 467 -4.21 21.35 1.87
N PHE A 468 -3.71 20.93 0.71
CA PHE A 468 -2.37 20.43 0.52
C PHE A 468 -1.27 21.42 0.95
N GLU A 469 -1.42 22.73 0.69
CA GLU A 469 -0.47 23.77 1.13
C GLU A 469 -0.21 23.70 2.65
N TYR A 470 -1.20 23.25 3.44
CA TYR A 470 -1.10 23.10 4.89
C TYR A 470 -0.67 21.70 5.32
N LEU A 471 -1.20 20.66 4.66
CA LEU A 471 -1.14 19.27 5.15
C LEU A 471 -0.08 18.39 4.49
N MET A 472 0.43 18.74 3.30
CA MET A 472 1.52 17.97 2.69
C MET A 472 2.82 18.07 3.48
N PRO A 473 3.30 19.25 3.94
CA PRO A 473 4.58 19.31 4.64
C PRO A 473 4.61 18.48 5.94
N PRO A 474 3.56 18.45 6.78
CA PRO A 474 3.50 17.58 7.95
C PRO A 474 3.64 16.08 7.68
N LEU A 475 3.49 15.62 6.43
CA LEU A 475 3.82 14.23 6.06
C LEU A 475 5.32 13.96 6.13
N PHE A 476 6.15 15.00 5.95
CA PHE A 476 7.61 14.91 5.91
C PHE A 476 8.29 15.53 7.13
N VAL A 477 7.62 16.46 7.82
CA VAL A 477 8.19 17.19 8.95
C VAL A 477 7.30 17.14 10.19
N ASN A 478 7.93 16.95 11.35
CA ASN A 478 7.22 16.94 12.62
C ASN A 478 6.47 18.25 12.85
N SER A 479 5.20 18.11 13.27
CA SER A 479 4.36 19.22 13.72
C SER A 479 4.40 19.33 15.24
N TYR A 480 4.58 20.54 15.77
CA TYR A 480 4.69 20.78 17.20
C TYR A 480 3.47 21.55 17.72
N HIS A 481 2.85 21.03 18.78
CA HIS A 481 1.71 21.66 19.43
C HIS A 481 2.03 23.10 19.90
N GLY A 482 1.05 23.99 19.79
CA GLY A 482 1.20 25.40 20.17
C GLY A 482 2.01 26.26 19.19
N THR A 483 2.38 25.72 18.02
CA THR A 483 3.01 26.50 16.94
C THR A 483 1.98 27.03 15.96
N LEU A 484 2.26 28.21 15.36
CA LEU A 484 1.41 28.82 14.36
C LEU A 484 1.12 27.89 13.16
N LEU A 485 2.08 27.04 12.77
CA LEU A 485 1.90 26.10 11.66
C LEU A 485 0.86 25.02 12.00
N THR A 486 0.97 24.42 13.19
CA THR A 486 0.02 23.40 13.65
C THR A 486 -1.36 23.99 13.94
N GLU A 487 -1.43 25.20 14.51
CA GLU A 487 -2.70 25.93 14.67
C GLU A 487 -3.34 26.23 13.32
N SER A 488 -2.55 26.67 12.33
CA SER A 488 -3.04 26.95 10.98
C SER A 488 -3.57 25.70 10.29
N ALA A 489 -2.89 24.57 10.41
CA ALA A 489 -3.35 23.29 9.85
C ALA A 489 -4.68 22.84 10.49
N ARG A 490 -4.81 22.94 11.82
CA ARG A 490 -6.07 22.65 12.53
C ARG A 490 -7.20 23.60 12.12
N ALA A 491 -6.89 24.88 11.99
CA ALA A 491 -7.85 25.89 11.56
C ALA A 491 -8.33 25.66 10.12
N ALA A 492 -7.40 25.30 9.22
CA ALA A 492 -7.73 24.95 7.83
C ALA A 492 -8.67 23.73 7.78
N VAL A 493 -8.35 22.65 8.50
CA VAL A 493 -9.20 21.44 8.59
C VAL A 493 -10.59 21.79 9.13
N ALA A 494 -10.68 22.53 10.24
CA ALA A 494 -11.98 22.91 10.82
C ALA A 494 -12.81 23.78 9.87
N HIS A 495 -12.17 24.71 9.16
CA HIS A 495 -12.85 25.56 8.19
C HIS A 495 -13.36 24.78 6.99
N GLN A 496 -12.56 23.85 6.46
CA GLN A 496 -12.98 22.98 5.36
C GLN A 496 -14.17 22.10 5.76
N ILE A 497 -14.16 21.53 6.98
CA ILE A 497 -15.31 20.77 7.52
C ILE A 497 -16.55 21.68 7.60
N ALA A 498 -16.41 22.89 8.14
CA ALA A 498 -17.51 23.84 8.24
C ALA A 498 -18.06 24.24 6.86
N TYR A 499 -17.18 24.44 5.89
CA TYR A 499 -17.54 24.81 4.52
C TYR A 499 -18.25 23.68 3.77
N GLY A 500 -17.79 22.43 3.91
CA GLY A 500 -18.51 21.26 3.36
C GLY A 500 -19.93 21.16 3.95
N ARG A 501 -20.05 21.32 5.28
CA ARG A 501 -21.35 21.33 5.97
C ARG A 501 -22.26 22.47 5.51
N SER A 502 -21.76 23.69 5.34
CA SER A 502 -22.59 24.82 4.88
C SER A 502 -23.12 24.63 3.46
N ASN A 503 -22.41 23.85 2.65
CA ASN A 503 -22.81 23.52 1.28
C ASN A 503 -23.52 22.16 1.16
N SER A 504 -23.71 21.43 2.28
CA SER A 504 -24.32 20.09 2.31
C SER A 504 -23.60 19.06 1.42
N VAL A 505 -22.27 19.11 1.38
CA VAL A 505 -21.41 18.18 0.63
C VAL A 505 -20.31 17.60 1.54
N PRO A 506 -19.64 16.50 1.15
CA PRO A 506 -18.41 16.06 1.80
C PRO A 506 -17.34 17.18 1.79
N TRP A 507 -16.31 17.07 2.60
CA TRP A 507 -15.22 18.06 2.67
C TRP A 507 -13.89 17.51 2.16
N GLY A 508 -12.92 18.40 1.93
CA GLY A 508 -11.63 18.08 1.31
C GLY A 508 -11.47 18.79 -0.02
N ILE A 509 -11.20 20.09 0.00
CA ILE A 509 -10.99 20.92 -1.19
C ILE A 509 -9.49 21.20 -1.30
N SER A 510 -8.92 20.85 -2.43
CA SER A 510 -7.51 21.08 -2.77
C SER A 510 -7.34 21.09 -4.28
N GLU A 511 -6.14 21.24 -4.80
CA GLU A 511 -5.86 21.02 -6.21
C GLU A 511 -6.28 19.63 -6.67
N SER A 512 -6.99 19.57 -7.79
CA SER A 512 -7.51 18.32 -8.32
C SER A 512 -7.93 18.41 -9.78
N GLY A 513 -8.19 17.25 -10.38
CA GLY A 513 -9.04 17.13 -11.55
C GLY A 513 -10.46 17.60 -11.27
N PHE A 514 -11.17 18.03 -12.31
CA PHE A 514 -12.56 18.49 -12.23
C PHE A 514 -13.37 18.11 -13.47
N TYR A 515 -14.71 18.13 -13.35
CA TYR A 515 -15.62 17.62 -14.38
C TYR A 515 -15.79 18.59 -15.56
N ARG A 516 -14.71 18.73 -16.32
CA ARG A 516 -14.62 19.43 -17.60
C ARG A 516 -13.58 18.72 -18.44
N PHE A 517 -13.88 18.58 -19.73
CA PHE A 517 -13.02 17.86 -20.66
C PHE A 517 -12.30 18.82 -21.62
N ASP A 518 -11.07 18.48 -22.01
CA ASP A 518 -10.44 19.04 -23.21
C ASP A 518 -10.95 18.39 -24.50
N ALA A 519 -10.38 18.78 -25.63
CA ALA A 519 -10.70 18.23 -26.95
C ALA A 519 -10.39 16.72 -27.08
N ASN A 520 -9.51 16.18 -26.22
CA ASN A 520 -9.11 14.78 -26.20
C ASN A 520 -9.88 13.96 -25.15
N GLN A 521 -10.90 14.54 -24.51
CA GLN A 521 -11.69 13.93 -23.45
C GLN A 521 -10.91 13.64 -22.16
N ASN A 522 -9.89 14.45 -21.86
CA ASN A 522 -9.20 14.40 -20.57
C ASN A 522 -9.83 15.38 -19.58
N TYR A 523 -10.00 14.96 -18.33
CA TYR A 523 -10.37 15.88 -17.26
C TYR A 523 -9.34 17.01 -17.17
N GLN A 524 -9.84 18.20 -16.84
CA GLN A 524 -9.00 19.37 -16.61
C GLN A 524 -8.58 19.43 -15.15
N TYR A 525 -7.41 20.02 -14.89
CA TYR A 525 -6.80 20.09 -13.56
C TYR A 525 -6.53 21.54 -13.15
N ARG A 526 -6.81 21.91 -11.89
CA ARG A 526 -6.39 23.19 -11.31
C ARG A 526 -6.46 23.20 -9.78
N ALA A 527 -5.92 24.27 -9.18
CA ALA A 527 -6.03 24.55 -7.75
C ALA A 527 -7.42 25.09 -7.35
N PHE A 528 -8.06 24.40 -6.40
CA PHE A 528 -9.26 24.82 -5.67
C PHE A 528 -8.94 25.05 -4.20
N GLY A 529 -9.67 25.97 -3.56
CA GLY A 529 -9.48 26.22 -2.14
C GLY A 529 -10.68 26.89 -1.51
N VAL A 530 -10.65 26.97 -0.18
CA VAL A 530 -11.81 27.44 0.58
C VAL A 530 -11.75 28.96 0.79
N PRO A 531 -12.84 29.71 0.50
CA PRO A 531 -12.90 31.15 0.78
C PRO A 531 -12.51 31.50 2.21
N GLY A 532 -11.75 32.58 2.37
CA GLY A 532 -11.28 33.07 3.68
C GLY A 532 -9.93 32.53 4.13
N LEU A 533 -9.36 31.53 3.43
CA LEU A 533 -8.04 30.97 3.70
C LEU A 533 -6.97 31.31 2.64
N GLY A 534 -7.33 32.04 1.59
CA GLY A 534 -6.39 32.34 0.50
C GLY A 534 -6.57 33.70 -0.16
N PHE A 535 -5.52 34.13 -0.87
CA PHE A 535 -5.48 35.42 -1.58
C PHE A 535 -6.17 35.38 -2.94
N LYS A 536 -6.21 34.21 -3.58
CA LYS A 536 -6.83 34.04 -4.90
C LYS A 536 -8.30 34.47 -4.86
N ARG A 537 -8.73 35.27 -5.84
CA ARG A 537 -10.15 35.65 -6.01
C ARG A 537 -10.92 34.50 -6.64
N GLY A 538 -12.23 34.44 -6.39
CA GLY A 538 -13.10 33.42 -6.99
C GLY A 538 -13.00 32.03 -6.36
N LEU A 539 -12.43 31.90 -5.15
CA LEU A 539 -12.35 30.60 -4.45
C LEU A 539 -13.72 29.99 -4.14
N GLY A 540 -14.78 30.81 -4.12
CA GLY A 540 -16.15 30.34 -3.90
C GLY A 540 -16.90 29.97 -5.18
N ASP A 541 -16.29 30.16 -6.36
CA ASP A 541 -16.96 29.98 -7.65
C ASP A 541 -17.11 28.49 -8.01
N ASP A 542 -16.25 27.65 -7.45
CA ASP A 542 -16.16 26.23 -7.74
C ASP A 542 -16.28 25.39 -6.46
N LEU A 543 -17.03 24.29 -6.52
CA LEU A 543 -17.20 23.37 -5.40
C LEU A 543 -16.78 21.96 -5.83
N VAL A 544 -15.48 21.68 -5.72
CA VAL A 544 -14.88 20.40 -6.10
C VAL A 544 -14.26 19.76 -4.86
N ILE A 545 -14.72 18.56 -4.53
CA ILE A 545 -14.24 17.81 -3.36
C ILE A 545 -13.25 16.75 -3.83
N ALA A 546 -12.01 16.85 -3.39
CA ALA A 546 -10.94 15.90 -3.65
C ALA A 546 -10.71 15.02 -2.40
N PRO A 547 -11.06 13.72 -2.43
CA PRO A 547 -10.98 12.84 -1.27
C PRO A 547 -9.62 12.89 -0.53
N TYR A 548 -8.51 12.83 -1.26
CA TYR A 548 -7.15 12.79 -0.68
C TYR A 548 -6.90 13.93 0.31
N ALA A 549 -7.44 15.13 0.06
CA ALA A 549 -7.29 16.31 0.89
C ALA A 549 -7.89 16.10 2.28
N SER A 550 -9.03 15.40 2.37
CA SER A 550 -9.64 15.05 3.65
C SER A 550 -8.93 13.89 4.33
N LEU A 551 -8.44 12.90 3.58
CA LEU A 551 -7.74 11.75 4.16
C LEU A 551 -6.41 12.15 4.83
N MET A 552 -5.64 13.08 4.26
CA MET A 552 -4.43 13.64 4.90
C MET A 552 -4.70 14.27 6.28
N ALA A 553 -5.94 14.62 6.59
CA ALA A 553 -6.31 15.24 7.86
C ALA A 553 -6.50 14.23 9.01
N VAL A 554 -6.22 12.93 8.81
CA VAL A 554 -6.43 11.88 9.82
C VAL A 554 -5.71 12.17 11.14
N CYS A 555 -4.48 12.69 11.10
CA CYS A 555 -3.70 13.08 12.28
C CYS A 555 -4.24 14.33 13.01
N TYR A 556 -5.20 15.04 12.42
CA TYR A 556 -5.80 16.24 12.98
C TYR A 556 -7.20 15.99 13.54
N ASN A 557 -8.02 15.19 12.84
CA ASN A 557 -9.36 14.82 13.25
C ASN A 557 -9.82 13.49 12.61
N ALA A 558 -9.32 12.36 13.11
CA ALA A 558 -9.64 11.03 12.59
C ALA A 558 -11.14 10.71 12.55
N GLU A 559 -11.91 11.13 13.56
CA GLU A 559 -13.35 10.89 13.60
C GLU A 559 -14.07 11.61 12.45
N ALA A 560 -13.73 12.88 12.18
CA ALA A 560 -14.32 13.62 11.07
C ALA A 560 -13.91 13.03 9.71
N VAL A 561 -12.68 12.53 9.58
CA VAL A 561 -12.22 11.86 8.35
C VAL A 561 -13.00 10.58 8.12
N ILE A 562 -13.20 9.72 9.14
CA ILE A 562 -13.98 8.48 9.00
C ILE A 562 -15.43 8.78 8.62
N HIS A 563 -16.05 9.80 9.20
CA HIS A 563 -17.40 10.22 8.80
C HIS A 563 -17.42 10.68 7.33
N ASN A 564 -16.43 11.48 6.91
CA ASN A 564 -16.32 11.93 5.53
C ASN A 564 -16.10 10.78 4.55
N VAL A 565 -15.26 9.81 4.88
CA VAL A 565 -15.01 8.59 4.10
C VAL A 565 -16.33 7.86 3.83
N ARG A 566 -17.19 7.72 4.84
CA ARG A 566 -18.52 7.10 4.64
C ARG A 566 -19.39 7.92 3.69
N ASP A 567 -19.36 9.24 3.79
CA ASP A 567 -20.13 10.11 2.90
C ASP A 567 -19.59 10.06 1.46
N LEU A 568 -18.27 10.07 1.27
CA LEU A 568 -17.63 9.89 -0.04
C LEU A 568 -18.00 8.54 -0.67
N ILE A 569 -18.05 7.46 0.11
CA ILE A 569 -18.49 6.13 -0.37
C ILE A 569 -19.95 6.16 -0.82
N LYS A 570 -20.85 6.89 -0.13
CA LYS A 570 -22.25 7.07 -0.56
C LYS A 570 -22.36 7.80 -1.91
N HIS A 571 -21.36 8.61 -2.26
CA HIS A 571 -21.24 9.27 -3.54
C HIS A 571 -20.53 8.43 -4.61
N GLU A 572 -20.30 7.13 -4.36
CA GLU A 572 -19.62 6.21 -5.28
C GLU A 572 -18.19 6.67 -5.65
N ALA A 573 -17.55 7.44 -4.77
CA ALA A 573 -16.22 7.99 -5.03
C ALA A 573 -15.07 6.98 -4.83
N LEU A 574 -15.36 5.75 -4.39
CA LEU A 574 -14.37 4.70 -4.23
C LEU A 574 -14.31 3.82 -5.49
N GLY A 575 -13.12 3.71 -6.07
CA GLY A 575 -12.86 2.92 -7.27
C GLY A 575 -11.79 1.83 -7.06
N LEU A 576 -11.21 1.36 -8.16
CA LEU A 576 -10.28 0.24 -8.18
C LEU A 576 -8.98 0.51 -7.40
N TYR A 577 -8.43 1.72 -7.53
CA TYR A 577 -7.15 2.10 -6.92
C TYR A 577 -7.30 2.96 -5.67
N GLY A 578 -8.47 2.90 -5.01
CA GLY A 578 -8.82 3.77 -3.89
C GLY A 578 -9.82 4.83 -4.31
N PHE A 579 -9.83 5.97 -3.63
CA PHE A 579 -10.75 7.05 -3.99
C PHE A 579 -10.38 7.64 -5.35
N TYR A 580 -11.40 7.89 -6.17
CA TYR A 580 -11.26 8.73 -7.36
C TYR A 580 -10.79 10.13 -6.98
N GLU A 581 -10.27 10.82 -7.98
CA GLU A 581 -9.68 12.14 -7.86
C GLU A 581 -10.58 13.18 -7.18
N ALA A 582 -11.83 13.28 -7.64
CA ALA A 582 -12.75 14.29 -7.14
C ALA A 582 -14.23 14.00 -7.41
N ILE A 583 -15.08 14.71 -6.67
CA ILE A 583 -16.50 14.88 -6.90
C ILE A 583 -16.74 16.37 -7.18
N ASP A 584 -17.27 16.69 -8.35
CA ASP A 584 -17.55 18.06 -8.76
C ASP A 584 -19.02 18.40 -8.51
N PHE A 585 -19.28 19.36 -7.62
CA PHE A 585 -20.61 19.88 -7.28
C PHE A 585 -20.87 21.25 -7.91
N THR A 586 -20.02 21.71 -8.84
CA THR A 586 -20.16 23.02 -9.47
C THR A 586 -21.36 23.04 -10.40
N SER A 587 -22.44 23.72 -10.01
CA SER A 587 -23.73 23.73 -10.73
C SER A 587 -23.63 24.08 -12.22
N GLU A 588 -22.73 25.00 -12.59
CA GLU A 588 -22.54 25.43 -13.98
C GLU A 588 -21.99 24.33 -14.90
N ARG A 589 -21.41 23.26 -14.35
CA ARG A 589 -20.85 22.12 -15.10
C ARG A 589 -21.78 20.91 -15.13
N MET A 590 -22.87 20.95 -14.38
CA MET A 590 -23.79 19.83 -14.26
C MET A 590 -24.78 19.80 -15.43
N LEU A 591 -25.10 18.59 -15.91
CA LEU A 591 -26.25 18.42 -16.81
C LEU A 591 -27.56 18.63 -16.06
N VAL A 592 -28.64 18.91 -16.79
CA VAL A 592 -29.98 19.08 -16.20
C VAL A 592 -30.36 17.84 -15.39
N GLY A 593 -30.64 18.03 -14.10
CA GLY A 593 -31.01 16.96 -13.18
C GLY A 593 -29.84 16.31 -12.44
N GLN A 594 -28.59 16.69 -12.72
CA GLN A 594 -27.41 16.26 -11.95
C GLN A 594 -27.06 17.29 -10.87
N THR A 595 -26.70 16.80 -9.69
CA THR A 595 -26.24 17.63 -8.56
C THR A 595 -24.73 17.52 -8.34
N SER A 596 -24.10 16.48 -8.89
CA SER A 596 -22.67 16.25 -8.82
C SER A 596 -22.22 15.32 -9.94
N ALA A 597 -20.92 15.34 -10.27
CA ALA A 597 -20.30 14.42 -11.21
C ALA A 597 -18.96 13.91 -10.67
N LEU A 598 -18.69 12.62 -10.89
CA LEU A 598 -17.43 11.98 -10.50
C LEU A 598 -16.33 12.24 -11.53
N VAL A 599 -15.17 12.63 -11.04
CA VAL A 599 -13.93 12.71 -11.83
C VAL A 599 -13.24 11.36 -11.68
N ARG A 600 -13.55 10.42 -12.58
CA ARG A 600 -13.06 9.04 -12.53
C ARG A 600 -11.62 8.92 -13.03
N GLU A 601 -10.70 9.58 -12.34
CA GLU A 601 -9.26 9.46 -12.52
C GLU A 601 -8.56 9.23 -11.18
N TYR A 602 -7.28 8.86 -11.24
CA TYR A 602 -6.42 8.70 -10.09
C TYR A 602 -5.08 9.41 -10.37
N MET A 603 -4.78 10.46 -9.62
CA MET A 603 -3.48 11.13 -9.67
C MET A 603 -2.47 10.41 -8.78
N SER A 604 -1.29 10.10 -9.30
CA SER A 604 -0.30 9.29 -8.57
C SER A 604 0.16 9.95 -7.26
N HIS A 605 0.37 11.26 -7.25
CA HIS A 605 0.77 11.99 -6.05
C HIS A 605 -0.36 12.03 -5.01
N HIS A 606 -1.63 12.17 -5.41
CA HIS A 606 -2.76 12.13 -4.48
C HIS A 606 -2.90 10.75 -3.83
N GLN A 607 -2.77 9.65 -4.60
CA GLN A 607 -2.79 8.30 -4.05
C GLN A 607 -1.59 8.04 -3.14
N GLY A 608 -0.41 8.54 -3.52
CA GLY A 608 0.79 8.47 -2.68
C GLY A 608 0.56 9.13 -1.33
N MET A 609 0.03 10.36 -1.31
CA MET A 609 -0.24 11.10 -0.07
C MET A 609 -1.35 10.49 0.80
N ILE A 610 -2.26 9.69 0.24
CA ILE A 610 -3.25 8.94 1.05
C ILE A 610 -2.57 7.84 1.87
N LEU A 611 -1.49 7.24 1.36
CA LEU A 611 -0.79 6.14 2.01
C LEU A 611 0.23 6.59 3.07
N LEU A 612 0.67 7.85 3.01
CA LEU A 612 1.57 8.49 3.98
C LEU A 612 0.75 9.06 5.15
#